data_AF-A0A2W5NES3-F1
#
_entry.id   AF-A0A2W5NES3-F1
#
_cell.length_a   1.000
_cell.length_b   1.000
_cell.length_c   1.000
_cell.angle_alpha   90.00
_cell.angle_beta   90.00
_cell.angle_gamma   90.00
#
_symmetry.space_group_name_H-M   'P 1'
#
loop_
_entity.id
_entity.type
_entity.pdbx_description
1 polymer ?
#
loop_
_entity_poly.entity_id
_entity_poly.type
_entity_poly.pdbx_seq_one_letter_code
_entity_poly.pdbx_strand_id
1 'polypeptide(L)'
;MKRSFITLVTAAVLAAAPLASVGYAQNTDINMIEDQVNADLAQNGINGIDTSTLTLKQLQEIKLITGAGGDRQDMQRQIEAVLGRAPDSQSN
;
A
#
# COMPACT_ATOMS: atom_id res chain seq x y z
N MET A 1 -26.42 46.99 -5.90
CA MET A 1 -26.94 47.01 -4.51
C MET A 1 -25.78 46.73 -3.56
N LYS A 2 -25.63 47.53 -2.51
CA LYS A 2 -24.63 47.36 -1.45
C LYS A 2 -25.19 46.48 -0.33
N ARG A 3 -24.25 45.90 0.44
CA ARG A 3 -24.33 45.39 1.83
C ARG A 3 -24.72 43.92 1.97
N SER A 4 -24.17 43.11 2.89
CA SER A 4 -22.99 43.10 3.76
C SER A 4 -23.17 41.88 4.70
N PHE A 5 -22.07 41.36 5.28
CA PHE A 5 -21.99 40.41 6.42
C PHE A 5 -22.36 38.95 6.11
N ILE A 6 -21.59 37.94 6.51
CA ILE A 6 -21.34 37.55 7.91
C ILE A 6 -19.89 37.04 8.08
N THR A 7 -19.21 37.60 9.07
CA THR A 7 -18.02 37.01 9.72
C THR A 7 -18.49 35.99 10.74
N LEU A 8 -18.00 34.76 10.69
CA LEU A 8 -18.06 33.82 11.82
C LEU A 8 -16.64 33.36 12.16
N VAL A 9 -16.29 33.56 13.43
CA VAL A 9 -15.00 33.26 14.07
C VAL A 9 -15.16 32.00 14.91
N THR A 10 -14.23 31.04 14.83
CA THR A 10 -13.76 30.15 15.94
C THR A 10 -12.69 29.21 15.36
N ALA A 11 -11.38 29.33 15.63
CA ALA A 11 -10.57 29.18 16.86
C ALA A 11 -10.12 27.74 17.17
N ALA A 12 -8.82 27.65 17.49
CA ALA A 12 -8.12 26.65 18.31
C ALA A 12 -7.61 25.33 17.67
N VAL A 13 -6.33 25.38 17.28
CA VAL A 13 -5.19 24.54 17.73
C VAL A 13 -5.42 23.03 17.92
N LEU A 14 -4.66 22.23 17.16
CA LEU A 14 -3.91 21.09 17.73
C LEU A 14 -2.45 21.17 17.32
N ALA A 15 -1.58 21.19 18.33
CA ALA A 15 -0.15 20.95 18.21
C ALA A 15 0.11 19.43 18.23
N ALA A 16 0.98 18.95 17.33
CA ALA A 16 1.77 17.70 17.43
C ALA A 16 2.48 17.52 16.07
N ALA A 17 3.75 17.21 15.92
CA ALA A 17 4.83 16.86 16.84
C ALA A 17 6.17 17.05 16.07
N PRO A 18 7.31 17.18 16.76
CA PRO A 18 8.61 17.08 16.11
C PRO A 18 8.81 15.63 15.66
N LEU A 19 9.00 15.39 14.36
CA LEU A 19 9.45 14.08 13.86
C LEU A 19 10.92 13.89 14.21
N ALA A 20 11.17 13.65 15.50
CA ALA A 20 12.41 13.09 16.00
C ALA A 20 12.21 11.58 16.16
N SER A 21 12.50 10.78 15.12
CA SER A 21 12.92 9.37 15.26
C SER A 21 13.16 8.76 13.87
N VAL A 22 14.42 8.51 13.48
CA VAL A 22 15.13 7.22 13.69
C VAL A 22 14.65 6.15 12.72
N GLY A 23 15.40 5.79 11.68
CA GLY A 23 15.28 4.46 11.02
C GLY A 23 13.93 4.02 10.39
N TYR A 24 12.85 4.82 10.45
CA TYR A 24 11.49 4.44 10.03
C TYR A 24 11.18 4.72 8.54
N ALA A 25 12.14 5.23 7.76
CA ALA A 25 11.91 5.52 6.35
C ALA A 25 11.56 4.24 5.56
N GLN A 26 12.31 3.14 5.78
CA GLN A 26 12.05 1.89 5.04
C GLN A 26 10.76 1.16 5.44
N ASN A 27 10.30 1.28 6.69
CA ASN A 27 9.09 0.59 7.13
C ASN A 27 7.81 1.31 6.63
N THR A 28 7.88 2.64 6.51
CA THR A 28 6.80 3.45 5.91
C THR A 28 6.56 3.07 4.45
N ASP A 29 7.64 2.77 3.70
CA ASP A 29 7.54 2.35 2.31
C ASP A 29 6.88 0.97 2.16
N ILE A 30 7.20 0.02 3.05
CA ILE A 30 6.61 -1.34 3.00
C ILE A 30 5.11 -1.29 3.28
N ASN A 31 4.68 -0.63 4.37
CA ASN A 31 3.25 -0.52 4.70
C ASN A 31 2.45 0.18 3.60
N MET A 32 3.02 1.24 2.98
CA MET A 32 2.37 1.92 1.86
C MET A 32 2.24 1.01 0.62
N ILE A 33 3.25 0.18 0.35
CA ILE A 33 3.19 -0.77 -0.76
C ILE A 33 2.19 -1.90 -0.46
N GLU A 34 2.11 -2.38 0.78
CA GLU A 34 1.10 -3.35 1.21
C GLU A 34 -0.32 -2.83 0.99
N ASP A 35 -0.60 -1.58 1.40
CA ASP A 35 -1.90 -0.95 1.20
C ASP A 35 -2.26 -0.83 -0.29
N GLN A 36 -1.28 -0.46 -1.12
CA GLN A 36 -1.45 -0.38 -2.58
C GLN A 36 -1.73 -1.76 -3.18
N VAL A 37 -0.94 -2.77 -2.80
CA VAL A 37 -1.13 -4.15 -3.28
C VAL A 37 -2.49 -4.68 -2.85
N ASN A 38 -2.93 -4.45 -1.61
CA ASN A 38 -4.25 -4.84 -1.15
C ASN A 38 -5.36 -4.16 -1.94
N ALA A 39 -5.23 -2.87 -2.24
CA ALA A 39 -6.17 -2.15 -3.07
C ALA A 39 -6.22 -2.71 -4.50
N ASP A 40 -5.05 -2.99 -5.10
CA ASP A 40 -4.95 -3.52 -6.46
C ASP A 40 -5.51 -4.95 -6.56
N LEU A 41 -5.22 -5.80 -5.57
CA LEU A 41 -5.80 -7.14 -5.46
C LEU A 41 -7.32 -7.08 -5.33
N ALA A 42 -7.84 -6.22 -4.47
CA ALA A 42 -9.28 -6.02 -4.29
C ALA A 42 -9.97 -5.53 -5.58
N GLN A 43 -9.36 -4.56 -6.29
CA GLN A 43 -9.85 -4.08 -7.58
C GLN A 43 -9.91 -5.19 -8.63
N ASN A 44 -8.89 -6.05 -8.65
CA ASN A 44 -8.83 -7.19 -9.57
C ASN A 44 -9.69 -8.38 -9.13
N GLY A 45 -10.31 -8.32 -7.94
CA GLY A 45 -11.12 -9.40 -7.37
C GLY A 45 -10.31 -10.61 -6.90
N ILE A 46 -9.03 -10.41 -6.60
CA ILE A 46 -8.10 -11.41 -6.08
C ILE A 46 -8.11 -11.29 -4.55
N ASN A 47 -8.58 -12.32 -3.86
CA ASN A 47 -8.75 -12.32 -2.41
C ASN A 47 -7.98 -13.49 -1.78
N GLY A 48 -7.75 -13.43 -0.47
CA GLY A 48 -7.12 -14.52 0.29
C GLY A 48 -5.59 -14.50 0.30
N ILE A 49 -4.99 -13.38 -0.12
CA ILE A 49 -3.55 -13.15 -0.03
C ILE A 49 -3.29 -12.28 1.19
N ASP A 50 -2.49 -12.79 2.13
CA ASP A 50 -2.06 -12.04 3.29
C ASP A 50 -0.78 -11.27 2.98
N THR A 51 -0.93 -10.01 2.57
CA THR A 51 0.19 -9.14 2.18
C THR A 51 1.17 -8.87 3.32
N SER A 52 0.72 -8.96 4.58
CA SER A 52 1.56 -8.67 5.75
C SER A 52 2.66 -9.71 5.99
N THR A 53 2.52 -10.89 5.37
CA THR A 53 3.50 -11.99 5.45
C THR A 53 4.53 -11.95 4.32
N LEU A 54 4.39 -11.00 3.38
CA LEU A 54 5.17 -10.95 2.16
C LEU A 54 6.39 -10.05 2.31
N THR A 55 7.46 -10.41 1.60
CA THR A 55 8.63 -9.53 1.49
C THR A 55 8.33 -8.35 0.57
N LEU A 56 9.03 -7.22 0.76
CA LEU A 56 8.94 -6.04 -0.12
C LEU A 56 9.07 -6.40 -1.61
N LYS A 57 9.95 -7.35 -1.94
CA LYS A 57 10.13 -7.83 -3.32
C LYS A 57 8.87 -8.52 -3.86
N GLN A 58 8.28 -9.41 -3.07
CA GLN A 58 7.04 -10.10 -3.46
C GLN A 58 5.89 -9.10 -3.63
N LEU A 59 5.78 -8.11 -2.74
CA LEU A 59 4.77 -7.06 -2.86
C LEU A 59 4.94 -6.22 -4.14
N GLN A 60 6.17 -5.84 -4.48
CA GLN A 60 6.45 -5.12 -5.73
C GLN A 60 6.13 -5.95 -6.97
N GLU A 61 6.45 -7.24 -6.97
CA GLU A 61 6.10 -8.14 -8.08
C GLU A 61 4.57 -8.27 -8.23
N ILE A 62 3.82 -8.41 -7.12
CA ILE A 62 2.34 -8.46 -7.14
C ILE A 62 1.74 -7.16 -7.66
N LYS A 63 2.28 -6.01 -7.23
CA LYS A 63 1.86 -4.70 -7.73
C LYS A 63 2.06 -4.57 -9.24
N LEU A 64 3.17 -5.08 -9.77
CA LEU A 64 3.42 -5.08 -11.21
C LEU A 64 2.42 -5.99 -11.96
N ILE A 65 2.12 -7.17 -11.43
CA ILE A 65 1.17 -8.11 -12.03
C ILE A 65 -0.24 -7.51 -12.08
N THR A 66 -0.69 -6.94 -10.95
CA THR A 66 -2.04 -6.35 -10.83
C THR A 66 -2.17 -5.03 -11.58
N GLY A 67 -1.10 -4.23 -11.66
CA GLY A 67 -1.05 -3.00 -12.45
C GLY A 67 -0.92 -3.21 -13.96
N ALA A 68 -0.47 -4.40 -14.41
CA ALA A 68 -0.35 -4.73 -15.83
C ALA A 68 -1.70 -4.94 -16.53
N GLY A 69 -2.79 -5.16 -15.78
CA GLY A 69 -4.16 -5.19 -16.31
C GLY A 69 -4.46 -6.35 -17.26
N GLY A 70 -4.24 -7.59 -16.81
CA GLY A 70 -4.49 -8.82 -17.59
C GLY A 70 -5.71 -9.63 -17.14
N ASP A 71 -5.85 -10.85 -17.67
CA ASP A 71 -6.87 -11.79 -17.23
C ASP A 71 -6.70 -12.14 -15.74
N ARG A 72 -7.79 -12.12 -14.97
CA ARG A 72 -7.77 -12.42 -13.52
C ARG A 72 -7.11 -13.76 -13.21
N GLN A 73 -7.38 -14.79 -14.01
CA GLN A 73 -6.81 -16.11 -13.84
C GLN A 73 -5.29 -16.11 -14.04
N ASP A 74 -4.80 -15.31 -15.00
CA ASP A 74 -3.37 -15.20 -15.29
C ASP A 74 -2.66 -14.42 -14.20
N MET A 75 -3.27 -13.34 -13.70
CA MET A 75 -2.76 -12.60 -12.56
C MET A 75 -2.68 -13.49 -11.31
N GLN A 76 -3.75 -14.25 -11.02
CA GLN A 76 -3.76 -15.15 -9.88
C GLN A 76 -2.66 -16.22 -9.97
N ARG A 77 -2.48 -16.87 -11.13
CA ARG A 77 -1.40 -17.84 -11.35
C ARG A 77 -0.01 -17.22 -11.16
N GLN A 78 0.19 -16.01 -11.67
CA GLN A 78 1.46 -15.30 -11.53
C GLN A 78 1.73 -14.95 -10.06
N ILE A 79 0.71 -14.47 -9.34
CA ILE A 79 0.84 -14.13 -7.93
C ILE A 79 1.12 -15.40 -7.11
N GLU A 80 0.42 -16.50 -7.36
CA GLU A 80 0.71 -17.80 -6.73
C GLU A 80 2.16 -18.25 -6.98
N ALA A 81 2.74 -17.97 -8.16
CA ALA A 81 4.15 -18.22 -8.44
C ALA A 81 5.12 -17.27 -7.72
N VAL A 82 4.70 -16.05 -7.38
CA VAL A 82 5.45 -15.14 -6.49
C VAL A 82 5.41 -15.64 -5.05
N LEU A 83 4.24 -16.12 -4.59
CA LEU A 83 4.04 -16.65 -3.24
C LEU A 83 4.75 -18.00 -3.04
N GLY A 84 4.74 -18.86 -4.06
CA GLY A 84 5.39 -20.17 -4.06
C GLY A 84 6.92 -20.13 -4.17
N ARG A 85 7.50 -18.97 -4.55
CA ARG A 85 8.95 -18.74 -4.42
C ARG A 85 9.25 -18.56 -2.94
N ALA A 86 9.62 -19.65 -2.28
CA ALA A 86 10.02 -19.65 -0.88
C ALA A 86 11.05 -18.52 -0.61
N PRO A 87 10.91 -17.77 0.50
CA PRO A 87 11.83 -16.69 0.85
C PRO A 87 13.29 -17.14 1.02
N ASP A 88 13.54 -18.45 1.18
CA ASP A 88 14.84 -19.04 1.50
C ASP A 88 15.60 -19.73 0.34
N SER A 89 15.13 -19.60 -0.90
CA SER A 89 15.91 -20.11 -2.05
C SER A 89 17.07 -19.20 -2.48
N GLN A 90 17.32 -18.10 -1.75
CA GLN A 90 18.64 -17.47 -1.69
C GLN A 90 19.51 -18.14 -0.60
N SER A 91 19.60 -19.47 -0.64
CA SER A 91 20.65 -20.18 0.08
C SER A 91 21.95 -20.01 -0.72
N ASN A 92 22.73 -18.99 -0.31
CA ASN A 92 24.18 -18.82 -0.42
C ASN A 92 24.86 -19.11 -1.77
#